data_AF-A0A959FZ95-F1
#
_entry.id   AF-A0A959FZ95-F1
#
_cell.length_a   1.000
_cell.length_b   1.000
_cell.length_c   1.000
_cell.angle_alpha   90.00
_cell.angle_beta   90.00
_cell.angle_gamma   90.00
#
_symmetry.space_group_name_H-M   'P 1'
#
loop_
_entity.id
_entity.type
_entity.pdbx_description
1 polymer ?
#
loop_
_entity_poly.entity_id
_entity_poly.type
_entity_poly.pdbx_seq_one_letter_code
_entity_poly.pdbx_strand_id
1 'polypeptide(L)'
;GALYFVLKGLDKKQFLPFLWAGICFFLGLLSKENTITFIGVIPVAVYFFRKDFFKEKNWFLWAGLALVPLLIAAAGFIFMRGNALGWEPSETSFELMNNPFLKFEDNRYVELDLGEKSATITYTLGKYLQLLLVPYPLTHDYYPRHVAVMSWADWQVLLSLLLYLGLLVVSVWGLFSRKPIAFTTIYFLGTLSIVSNIVFPIGTNMAERFLYMPSLAYGMAVGILSHQLIRRKAPKGPFVEASLFRSMLIGLSLVALLYSALTVTRNFDWKDNYTLFTTDVAVSENSAKLQNSVAGELIGKADATKDLKQRSQLLLEAIEHAKKALEIHPYYKNPYLLMGNAYVYLEQYDQAIESYNTALKLDSEFADAINNRA
;
A
#
# COMPACT_ATOMS: atom_id res chain seq x y z
N GLY A 1 10.69 18.79 5.32
CA GLY A 1 11.42 19.43 6.43
C GLY A 1 12.87 18.97 6.51
N ALA A 2 13.11 17.73 6.95
CA ALA A 2 14.45 17.21 7.26
C ALA A 2 15.49 17.40 6.14
N LEU A 3 15.19 16.95 4.91
CA LEU A 3 16.08 17.11 3.77
C LEU A 3 16.48 18.58 3.51
N TYR A 4 15.51 19.50 3.54
CA TYR A 4 15.77 20.93 3.35
C TYR A 4 16.75 21.48 4.39
N PHE A 5 16.53 21.16 5.66
CA PHE A 5 17.39 21.63 6.74
C PHE A 5 18.79 21.02 6.71
N VAL A 6 18.92 19.74 6.30
CA VAL A 6 20.23 19.13 6.03
C VAL A 6 20.95 19.88 4.92
N LEU A 7 20.32 20.10 3.77
CA LEU A 7 20.95 20.83 2.67
C LEU A 7 21.34 22.25 3.10
N LYS A 8 20.46 22.96 3.81
CA LYS A 8 20.73 24.31 4.33
C LYS A 8 21.93 24.33 5.30
N GLY A 9 22.03 23.35 6.20
CA GLY A 9 23.15 23.24 7.15
C GLY A 9 24.48 22.93 6.46
N LEU A 10 24.45 22.06 5.44
CA LEU A 10 25.63 21.74 4.62
C LEU A 10 26.09 22.92 3.77
N ASP A 11 25.16 23.68 3.19
CA ASP A 11 25.45 24.84 2.35
C ASP A 11 25.96 26.03 3.17
N LYS A 12 25.36 26.27 4.35
CA LYS A 12 25.75 27.39 5.22
C LYS A 12 26.86 27.05 6.22
N LYS A 13 27.27 25.78 6.31
CA LYS A 13 28.18 25.28 7.36
C LYS A 13 27.71 25.67 8.77
N GLN A 14 26.43 25.43 9.04
CA GLN A 14 25.79 25.74 10.32
C GLN A 14 25.20 24.49 10.95
N PHE A 15 25.37 24.35 12.26
CA PHE A 15 24.86 23.21 13.01
C PHE A 15 23.35 23.29 13.30
N LEU A 16 22.83 24.49 13.60
CA LEU A 16 21.42 24.69 13.99
C LEU A 16 20.40 24.09 12.99
N PRO A 17 20.57 24.21 11.66
CA PRO A 17 19.72 23.50 10.71
C PRO A 17 19.70 21.98 10.92
N PHE A 18 20.80 21.33 11.28
CA PHE A 18 20.80 19.87 11.51
C PHE A 18 19.92 19.46 12.70
N LEU A 19 19.86 20.28 13.75
CA LEU A 19 18.92 20.06 14.86
C LEU A 19 17.47 20.13 14.38
N TRP A 20 17.13 21.15 13.59
CA TRP A 20 15.80 21.25 12.98
C TRP A 20 15.51 20.09 12.03
N ALA A 21 16.52 19.56 11.34
CA ALA A 21 16.36 18.36 10.53
C ALA A 21 15.97 17.15 11.38
N GLY A 22 16.66 16.94 12.51
CA GLY A 22 16.35 15.90 13.49
C GLY A 22 14.93 16.03 14.05
N ILE A 23 14.51 17.24 14.45
CA ILE A 23 13.15 17.51 14.96
C ILE A 23 12.09 17.20 13.88
N CYS A 24 12.26 17.74 12.67
CA CYS A 24 11.32 17.47 11.58
C CYS A 24 11.24 15.98 11.23
N PHE A 25 12.37 15.27 11.27
CA PHE A 25 12.43 13.85 11.00
C PHE A 25 11.74 13.04 12.10
N PHE A 26 11.98 13.38 13.36
CA PHE A 26 11.32 12.76 14.52
C PHE A 26 9.80 12.94 14.48
N LEU A 27 9.31 14.17 14.23
CA LEU A 27 7.88 14.43 14.06
C LEU A 27 7.28 13.63 12.89
N GLY A 28 8.05 13.45 11.81
CA GLY A 28 7.64 12.58 10.69
C GLY A 28 7.53 11.10 11.10
N LEU A 29 8.47 10.59 11.89
CA LEU A 29 8.43 9.22 12.43
C LEU A 29 7.22 9.00 13.34
N LEU A 30 6.90 9.97 14.22
CA LEU A 30 5.70 9.92 15.06
C LEU A 30 4.39 9.92 14.24
N SER A 31 4.41 10.46 13.02
CA SER A 31 3.25 10.43 12.12
C SER A 31 3.17 9.13 11.31
N LYS A 32 4.29 8.70 10.72
CA LYS A 32 4.40 7.48 9.89
C LYS A 32 5.79 6.86 10.00
N GLU A 33 5.83 5.57 10.37
CA GLU A 33 7.07 4.80 10.53
C GLU A 33 7.92 4.75 9.25
N ASN A 34 7.28 4.73 8.07
CA ASN A 34 7.94 4.73 6.76
C ASN A 34 8.89 5.93 6.54
N THR A 35 8.74 6.99 7.35
CA THR A 35 9.66 8.13 7.35
C THR A 35 11.10 7.70 7.61
N ILE A 36 11.32 6.57 8.30
CA ILE A 36 12.67 6.05 8.59
C ILE A 36 13.52 5.80 7.33
N THR A 37 12.89 5.56 6.17
CA THR A 37 13.59 5.44 4.88
C THR A 37 14.41 6.70 4.53
N PHE A 38 14.06 7.87 5.10
CA PHE A 38 14.78 9.12 4.86
C PHE A 38 16.19 9.16 5.47
N ILE A 39 16.54 8.23 6.36
CA ILE A 39 17.94 8.02 6.79
C ILE A 39 18.80 7.64 5.60
N GLY A 40 18.28 6.86 4.65
CA GLY A 40 18.96 6.51 3.39
C GLY A 40 18.75 7.55 2.30
N VAL A 41 17.53 8.06 2.14
CA VAL A 41 17.20 9.02 1.06
C VAL A 41 17.98 10.33 1.19
N ILE A 42 18.16 10.87 2.40
CA ILE A 42 18.83 12.17 2.59
C ILE A 42 20.31 12.12 2.16
N PRO A 43 21.14 11.15 2.61
CA PRO A 43 22.50 10.99 2.11
C PRO A 43 22.58 10.81 0.60
N VAL A 44 21.67 10.03 0.02
CA VAL A 44 21.59 9.86 -1.44
C VAL A 44 21.30 11.19 -2.13
N ALA A 45 20.36 11.99 -1.61
CA ALA A 45 20.07 13.31 -2.16
C ALA A 45 21.29 14.25 -2.08
N VAL A 46 22.01 14.26 -0.96
CA VAL A 46 23.27 15.02 -0.82
C VAL A 46 24.29 14.55 -1.86
N TYR A 47 24.46 13.24 -2.02
CA TYR A 47 25.38 12.65 -3.00
C TYR A 47 25.11 13.10 -4.45
N PHE A 48 23.84 13.13 -4.86
CA PHE A 48 23.45 13.53 -6.21
C PHE A 48 23.53 15.06 -6.43
N PHE A 49 23.05 15.85 -5.46
CA PHE A 49 22.78 17.28 -5.66
C PHE A 49 23.79 18.23 -5.02
N ARG A 50 24.79 17.72 -4.30
CA ARG A 50 25.90 18.51 -3.72
C ARG A 50 27.25 17.91 -4.11
N LYS A 51 27.58 17.95 -5.40
CA LYS A 51 28.84 17.36 -5.89
C LYS A 51 30.07 18.04 -5.30
N ASP A 52 30.06 19.38 -5.22
CA ASP A 52 31.21 20.14 -4.74
C ASP A 52 31.46 19.98 -3.25
N PHE A 53 30.42 19.65 -2.47
CA PHE A 53 30.55 19.32 -1.06
C PHE A 53 31.56 18.19 -0.80
N PHE A 54 31.59 17.15 -1.65
CA PHE A 54 32.50 16.02 -1.49
C PHE A 54 33.96 16.32 -1.88
N LYS A 55 34.23 17.50 -2.45
CA LYS A 55 35.61 17.95 -2.75
C LYS A 55 36.25 18.65 -1.55
N GLU A 56 35.46 19.03 -0.56
CA GLU A 56 35.97 19.74 0.62
C GLU A 56 36.73 18.80 1.56
N LYS A 57 37.84 19.25 2.16
CA LYS A 57 38.67 18.42 3.05
C LYS A 57 37.88 17.80 4.22
N ASN A 58 36.90 18.54 4.77
CA ASN A 58 36.17 18.15 5.98
C ASN A 58 34.73 17.67 5.67
N TRP A 59 34.46 17.21 4.43
CA TRP A 59 33.11 16.80 4.03
C TRP A 59 32.54 15.71 4.94
N PHE A 60 33.36 14.74 5.36
CA PHE A 60 32.93 13.62 6.20
C PHE A 60 32.45 14.07 7.58
N LEU A 61 33.10 15.10 8.16
CA LEU A 61 32.70 15.69 9.43
C LEU A 61 31.31 16.33 9.31
N TRP A 62 31.11 17.15 8.28
CA TRP A 62 29.82 17.81 8.03
C TRP A 62 28.71 16.82 7.67
N ALA A 63 29.02 15.76 6.93
CA ALA A 63 28.09 14.68 6.64
C ALA A 63 27.70 13.93 7.92
N GLY A 64 28.66 13.62 8.79
CA GLY A 64 28.42 13.03 10.10
C GLY A 64 27.54 13.92 10.98
N LEU A 65 27.87 15.21 11.10
CA LEU A 65 27.08 16.17 11.87
C LEU A 65 25.64 16.32 11.35
N ALA A 66 25.42 16.20 10.04
CA ALA A 66 24.08 16.21 9.45
C ALA A 66 23.29 14.93 9.76
N LEU A 67 23.96 13.78 9.86
CA LEU A 67 23.34 12.48 10.11
C LEU A 67 23.02 12.24 11.59
N VAL A 68 23.86 12.71 12.51
CA VAL A 68 23.72 12.43 13.96
C VAL A 68 22.32 12.79 14.48
N PRO A 69 21.74 13.98 14.23
CA PRO A 69 20.39 14.29 14.71
C PRO A 69 19.30 13.37 14.13
N LEU A 70 19.47 12.89 12.89
CA LEU A 70 18.53 11.96 12.27
C LEU A 70 18.61 10.58 12.92
N LEU A 71 19.83 10.10 13.21
CA LEU A 71 20.04 8.81 13.88
C LEU A 71 19.56 8.83 15.32
N ILE A 72 19.78 9.93 16.06
CA ILE A 72 19.25 10.11 17.42
C ILE A 72 17.72 10.09 17.39
N ALA A 73 17.09 10.81 16.47
CA ALA A 73 15.65 10.80 16.30
C ALA A 73 15.11 9.40 15.95
N ALA A 74 15.78 8.66 15.06
CA ALA A 74 15.41 7.29 14.72
C ALA A 74 15.51 6.35 15.92
N ALA A 75 16.63 6.41 16.66
CA ALA A 75 16.84 5.61 17.85
C ALA A 75 15.81 5.92 18.94
N GLY A 76 15.51 7.21 19.16
CA GLY A 76 14.47 7.64 20.09
C GLY A 76 13.09 7.10 19.70
N PHE A 77 12.74 7.14 18.41
CA PHE A 77 11.49 6.57 17.93
C PHE A 77 11.43 5.04 18.12
N ILE A 78 12.49 4.31 17.73
CA ILE A 78 12.56 2.86 17.91
C ILE A 78 12.44 2.48 19.39
N PHE A 79 13.09 3.24 20.28
CA PHE A 79 12.99 3.03 21.72
C PHE A 79 11.58 3.26 22.25
N MET A 80 10.91 4.34 21.85
CA MET A 80 9.51 4.58 22.22
C MET A 80 8.59 3.47 21.71
N ARG A 81 8.78 3.06 20.45
CA ARG A 81 8.01 1.99 19.82
C ARG A 81 8.21 0.65 20.53
N GLY A 82 9.45 0.28 20.85
CA GLY A 82 9.77 -0.96 21.56
C GLY A 82 9.16 -1.01 22.96
N ASN A 83 9.11 0.11 23.67
CA ASN A 83 8.44 0.17 24.98
C ASN A 83 6.90 0.11 24.87
N ALA A 84 6.32 0.58 23.76
CA ALA A 84 4.87 0.57 23.56
C ALA A 84 4.36 -0.78 23.01
N LEU A 85 5.11 -1.43 22.13
CA LEU A 85 4.69 -2.64 21.40
C LEU A 85 5.43 -3.92 21.84
N GLY A 86 6.44 -3.78 22.70
CA GLY A 86 7.39 -4.85 22.97
C GLY A 86 8.61 -4.79 22.03
N TRP A 87 9.72 -5.32 22.53
CA TRP A 87 10.98 -5.42 21.80
C TRP A 87 11.12 -6.73 21.02
N GLU A 88 10.29 -7.70 21.34
CA GLU A 88 10.27 -8.99 20.68
C GLU A 88 9.60 -8.85 19.30
N PRO A 89 10.17 -9.46 18.25
CA PRO A 89 9.48 -9.57 16.97
C PRO A 89 8.12 -10.23 17.20
N SER A 90 7.06 -9.67 16.65
CA SER A 90 5.74 -10.31 16.67
C SER A 90 5.85 -11.72 16.08
N GLU A 91 5.34 -12.72 16.79
CA GLU A 91 5.26 -14.08 16.28
C GLU A 91 4.52 -14.10 14.93
N THR A 92 4.88 -15.04 14.07
CA THR A 92 4.19 -15.25 12.80
C THR A 92 2.73 -15.58 13.08
N SER A 93 1.84 -14.66 12.71
CA SER A 93 0.41 -14.90 12.86
C SER A 93 -0.03 -15.97 11.84
N PHE A 94 -0.63 -17.05 12.34
CA PHE A 94 -1.33 -18.07 11.53
C PHE A 94 -2.79 -17.70 11.26
N GLU A 95 -3.11 -16.43 11.43
CA GLU A 95 -4.40 -15.84 11.09
C GLU A 95 -4.28 -15.17 9.71
N LEU A 96 -5.07 -15.65 8.74
CA LEU A 96 -5.07 -15.12 7.37
C LEU A 96 -5.40 -13.63 7.34
N MET A 97 -6.16 -13.14 8.33
CA MET A 97 -6.49 -11.73 8.52
C MET A 97 -5.38 -10.86 9.12
N ASN A 98 -4.23 -11.47 9.49
CA ASN A 98 -3.02 -10.76 9.86
C ASN A 98 -1.78 -11.17 9.05
N ASN A 99 -1.87 -12.19 8.20
CA ASN A 99 -0.76 -12.69 7.41
C ASN A 99 -1.24 -13.16 6.01
N PRO A 100 -0.97 -12.38 4.95
CA PRO A 100 -1.48 -12.69 3.62
C PRO A 100 -0.66 -13.80 2.90
N PHE A 101 0.46 -14.24 3.48
CA PHE A 101 1.34 -15.26 2.93
C PHE A 101 1.10 -16.64 3.55
N LEU A 102 -0.16 -16.91 3.89
CA LEU A 102 -0.63 -18.23 4.30
C LEU A 102 -1.42 -18.87 3.16
N LYS A 103 -1.50 -20.20 3.11
CA LYS A 103 -2.45 -20.98 2.33
C LYS A 103 -3.13 -22.03 3.19
N PHE A 104 -4.32 -22.43 2.77
CA PHE A 104 -5.12 -23.41 3.49
C PHE A 104 -4.91 -24.78 2.84
N GLU A 105 -4.23 -25.67 3.54
CA GLU A 105 -3.93 -27.04 3.10
C GLU A 105 -4.13 -27.98 4.28
N ASP A 106 -4.68 -29.18 4.04
CA ASP A 106 -4.92 -30.20 5.07
C ASP A 106 -5.66 -29.69 6.32
N ASN A 107 -6.72 -28.89 6.11
CA ASN A 107 -7.50 -28.25 7.18
C ASN A 107 -6.70 -27.38 8.15
N ARG A 108 -5.63 -26.73 7.68
CA ARG A 108 -4.87 -25.75 8.47
C ARG A 108 -4.24 -24.69 7.61
N TYR A 109 -3.90 -23.56 8.24
CA TYR A 109 -3.05 -22.57 7.59
C TYR A 109 -1.59 -22.99 7.65
N VAL A 110 -0.95 -23.00 6.49
CA VAL A 110 0.49 -23.20 6.31
C VAL A 110 1.07 -21.98 5.61
N GLU A 111 2.34 -21.70 5.84
CA GLU A 111 3.02 -20.61 5.12
C GLU A 111 3.17 -20.96 3.63
N LEU A 112 3.10 -19.95 2.77
CA LEU A 112 3.51 -20.08 1.38
C LEU A 112 4.98 -20.47 1.30
N ASP A 113 5.31 -21.33 0.33
CA ASP A 113 6.71 -21.63 0.08
C ASP A 113 7.47 -20.40 -0.44
N LEU A 114 8.80 -20.47 -0.46
CA LEU A 114 9.63 -19.34 -0.88
C LEU A 114 9.35 -18.91 -2.33
N GLY A 115 9.01 -19.85 -3.21
CA GLY A 115 8.66 -19.60 -4.60
C GLY A 115 7.34 -18.86 -4.73
N GLU A 116 6.27 -19.39 -4.12
CA GLU A 116 4.94 -18.79 -4.06
C GLU A 116 4.99 -17.39 -3.45
N LYS A 117 5.66 -17.25 -2.31
CA LYS A 117 5.80 -15.97 -1.59
C LYS A 117 6.55 -14.94 -2.42
N SER A 118 7.72 -15.30 -2.97
CA SER A 118 8.55 -14.37 -3.76
C SER A 118 7.88 -13.97 -5.09
N ALA A 119 7.19 -14.89 -5.76
CA ALA A 119 6.41 -14.59 -6.96
C ALA A 119 5.24 -13.64 -6.64
N THR A 120 4.50 -13.91 -5.56
CA THR A 120 3.38 -13.07 -5.11
C THR A 120 3.83 -11.66 -4.75
N ILE A 121 4.94 -11.53 -4.01
CA ILE A 121 5.56 -10.24 -3.70
C ILE A 121 5.95 -9.51 -5.00
N THR A 122 6.64 -10.20 -5.91
CA THR A 122 7.12 -9.61 -7.16
C THR A 122 5.98 -9.08 -8.03
N TYR A 123 4.88 -9.84 -8.17
CA TYR A 123 3.69 -9.38 -8.87
C TYR A 123 3.02 -8.18 -8.18
N THR A 124 2.94 -8.21 -6.84
CA THR A 124 2.38 -7.10 -6.06
C THR A 124 3.18 -5.80 -6.26
N LEU A 125 4.50 -5.91 -6.34
CA LEU A 125 5.37 -4.79 -6.69
C LEU A 125 5.07 -4.26 -8.11
N GLY A 126 4.83 -5.14 -9.08
CA GLY A 126 4.35 -4.76 -10.40
C GLY A 126 3.02 -3.99 -10.38
N LYS A 127 2.08 -4.38 -9.51
CA LYS A 127 0.81 -3.66 -9.31
C LYS A 127 1.02 -2.24 -8.79
N TYR A 128 2.03 -1.98 -7.98
CA TYR A 128 2.37 -0.61 -7.60
C TYR A 128 2.85 0.25 -8.79
N LEU A 129 3.62 -0.32 -9.72
CA LEU A 129 3.99 0.38 -10.95
C LEU A 129 2.76 0.63 -11.84
N GLN A 130 1.85 -0.35 -11.93
CA GLN A 130 0.57 -0.17 -12.62
C GLN A 130 -0.19 1.02 -12.03
N LEU A 131 -0.40 1.07 -10.71
CA LEU A 131 -1.17 2.15 -10.07
C LEU A 131 -0.58 3.55 -10.28
N LEU A 132 0.75 3.67 -10.38
CA LEU A 132 1.38 4.96 -10.67
C LEU A 132 1.13 5.42 -12.11
N LEU A 133 1.10 4.48 -13.06
CA LEU A 133 0.92 4.77 -14.48
C LEU A 133 -0.55 4.86 -14.89
N VAL A 134 -1.40 4.01 -14.32
CA VAL A 134 -2.83 3.87 -14.58
C VAL A 134 -3.51 3.47 -13.26
N PRO A 135 -4.06 4.43 -12.49
CA PRO A 135 -4.70 4.17 -11.19
C PRO A 135 -6.11 3.57 -11.39
N TYR A 136 -6.18 2.38 -11.99
CA TYR A 136 -7.43 1.66 -12.26
C TYR A 136 -7.22 0.14 -12.38
N PRO A 137 -8.16 -0.70 -11.93
CA PRO A 137 -9.30 -0.35 -11.07
C PRO A 137 -8.82 -0.03 -9.64
N LEU A 138 -9.58 0.81 -8.93
CA LEU A 138 -9.32 1.15 -7.53
C LEU A 138 -10.25 0.34 -6.62
N THR A 139 -9.75 -0.03 -5.44
CA THR A 139 -10.55 -0.66 -4.39
C THR A 139 -10.06 -0.16 -3.04
N HIS A 140 -10.95 0.01 -2.07
CA HIS A 140 -10.57 0.48 -0.74
C HIS A 140 -9.80 -0.58 0.05
N ASP A 141 -9.95 -1.86 -0.29
CA ASP A 141 -9.30 -2.96 0.41
C ASP A 141 -8.83 -4.08 -0.52
N TYR A 142 -7.56 -4.44 -0.38
CA TYR A 142 -6.88 -5.48 -1.15
C TYR A 142 -6.73 -6.78 -0.31
N TYR A 143 -7.53 -6.94 0.74
CA TYR A 143 -7.22 -7.84 1.84
C TYR A 143 -8.37 -8.79 2.23
N PRO A 144 -8.09 -10.05 2.59
CA PRO A 144 -6.99 -10.90 2.10
C PRO A 144 -7.28 -11.42 0.69
N ARG A 145 -6.30 -11.98 -0.02
CA ARG A 145 -6.48 -12.68 -1.33
C ARG A 145 -6.99 -11.88 -2.55
N HIS A 146 -7.10 -10.55 -2.49
CA HIS A 146 -7.24 -9.74 -3.72
C HIS A 146 -6.12 -10.06 -4.72
N VAL A 147 -4.88 -10.07 -4.22
CA VAL A 147 -3.75 -10.67 -4.94
C VAL A 147 -3.76 -12.17 -4.63
N ALA A 148 -4.01 -12.97 -5.67
CA ALA A 148 -3.93 -14.42 -5.58
C ALA A 148 -2.49 -14.88 -5.29
N VAL A 149 -2.34 -16.14 -4.86
CA VAL A 149 -1.01 -16.77 -4.80
C VAL A 149 -0.49 -16.89 -6.22
N MET A 150 0.68 -16.31 -6.48
CA MET A 150 1.30 -16.31 -7.79
C MET A 150 2.42 -17.36 -7.85
N SER A 151 2.78 -17.76 -9.07
CA SER A 151 3.90 -18.63 -9.39
C SER A 151 4.88 -17.96 -10.33
N TRP A 152 6.15 -18.39 -10.33
CA TRP A 152 7.14 -17.94 -11.30
C TRP A 152 6.84 -18.35 -12.75
N ALA A 153 5.85 -19.24 -12.95
CA ALA A 153 5.31 -19.55 -14.27
C ALA A 153 4.42 -18.42 -14.84
N ASP A 154 3.89 -17.53 -13.99
CA ASP A 154 3.01 -16.46 -14.42
C ASP A 154 3.79 -15.35 -15.13
N TRP A 155 3.40 -15.04 -16.37
CA TRP A 155 4.08 -14.03 -17.18
C TRP A 155 4.03 -12.64 -16.53
N GLN A 156 2.97 -12.33 -15.75
CA GLN A 156 2.84 -11.07 -15.02
C GLN A 156 3.90 -10.92 -13.93
N VAL A 157 4.30 -12.03 -13.28
CA VAL A 157 5.39 -12.04 -12.30
C VAL A 157 6.71 -11.74 -13.03
N LEU A 158 6.96 -12.40 -14.16
CA LEU A 158 8.16 -12.19 -14.98
C LEU A 158 8.25 -10.76 -15.52
N LEU A 159 7.15 -10.18 -15.98
CA LEU A 159 7.08 -8.78 -16.40
C LEU A 159 7.40 -7.84 -15.22
N SER A 160 6.81 -8.10 -14.06
CA SER A 160 7.06 -7.29 -12.85
C SER A 160 8.52 -7.35 -12.44
N LEU A 161 9.12 -8.54 -12.47
CA LEU A 161 10.55 -8.73 -12.22
C LEU A 161 11.40 -7.93 -13.21
N LEU A 162 11.11 -8.03 -14.51
CA LEU A 162 11.85 -7.33 -15.55
C LEU A 162 11.78 -5.80 -15.39
N LEU A 163 10.61 -5.26 -15.04
CA LEU A 163 10.45 -3.83 -14.75
C LEU A 163 11.30 -3.39 -13.55
N TYR A 164 11.28 -4.15 -12.45
CA TYR A 164 12.08 -3.83 -11.26
C TYR A 164 13.58 -4.02 -11.47
N LEU A 165 14.01 -5.02 -12.25
CA LEU A 165 15.40 -5.17 -12.67
C LEU A 165 15.85 -3.97 -13.52
N GLY A 166 14.99 -3.47 -14.42
CA GLY A 166 15.24 -2.24 -15.17
C GLY A 166 15.44 -1.03 -14.25
N LEU A 167 14.57 -0.85 -13.24
CA LEU A 167 14.70 0.21 -12.23
C LEU A 167 15.99 0.07 -11.40
N LEU A 168 16.39 -1.15 -11.05
CA LEU A 168 17.65 -1.43 -10.35
C LEU A 168 18.86 -1.08 -11.21
N VAL A 169 18.88 -1.48 -12.49
CA VAL A 169 19.96 -1.13 -13.42
C VAL A 169 20.09 0.38 -13.56
N VAL A 170 18.98 1.11 -13.75
CA VAL A 170 18.98 2.57 -13.81
C VAL A 170 19.49 3.19 -12.51
N SER A 171 19.10 2.63 -11.36
CA SER A 171 19.56 3.07 -10.03
C SER A 171 21.07 2.90 -9.86
N VAL A 172 21.59 1.71 -10.15
CA VAL A 172 23.01 1.37 -9.97
C VAL A 172 23.90 2.16 -10.93
N TRP A 173 23.59 2.14 -12.23
CA TRP A 173 24.32 2.94 -13.23
C TRP A 173 24.26 4.44 -12.92
N GLY A 174 23.10 4.84 -12.42
CA GLY A 174 22.80 6.16 -11.93
C GLY A 174 23.64 6.67 -10.78
N LEU A 175 24.00 5.80 -9.82
CA LEU A 175 24.87 6.14 -8.70
C LEU A 175 26.21 6.66 -9.21
N PHE A 176 26.82 5.98 -10.18
CA PHE A 176 28.11 6.39 -10.73
C PHE A 176 28.00 7.64 -11.61
N SER A 177 26.93 7.76 -12.39
CA SER A 177 26.74 8.90 -13.30
C SER A 177 26.15 10.15 -12.64
N ARG A 178 25.59 10.01 -11.42
CA ARG A 178 24.86 11.04 -10.66
C ARG A 178 23.79 11.77 -11.48
N LYS A 179 23.10 11.04 -12.37
CA LYS A 179 22.03 11.60 -13.20
C LYS A 179 20.75 11.77 -12.38
N PRO A 180 20.03 12.90 -12.47
CA PRO A 180 18.80 13.11 -11.70
C PRO A 180 17.73 12.02 -11.87
N ILE A 181 17.64 11.41 -13.06
CA ILE A 181 16.69 10.31 -13.30
C ILE A 181 16.95 9.11 -12.38
N ALA A 182 18.20 8.79 -12.09
CA ALA A 182 18.50 7.67 -11.21
C ALA A 182 18.23 7.97 -9.74
N PHE A 183 18.32 9.24 -9.34
CA PHE A 183 17.85 9.63 -8.01
C PHE A 183 16.37 9.26 -7.84
N THR A 184 15.55 9.41 -8.87
CA THR A 184 14.12 9.05 -8.80
C THR A 184 13.93 7.55 -8.59
N THR A 185 14.70 6.69 -9.28
CA THR A 185 14.57 5.24 -9.11
C THR A 185 15.09 4.76 -7.76
N ILE A 186 16.20 5.34 -7.26
CA ILE A 186 16.71 5.05 -5.92
C ILE A 186 15.72 5.53 -4.84
N TYR A 187 15.14 6.72 -5.01
CA TYR A 187 14.12 7.23 -4.11
C TYR A 187 12.89 6.32 -4.09
N PHE A 188 12.41 5.89 -5.26
CA PHE A 188 11.28 4.98 -5.38
C PHE A 188 11.53 3.65 -4.66
N LEU A 189 12.63 2.97 -5.00
CA LEU A 189 12.98 1.68 -4.40
C LEU A 189 13.26 1.79 -2.89
N GLY A 190 13.99 2.83 -2.48
CA GLY A 190 14.33 3.08 -1.08
C GLY A 190 13.10 3.34 -0.22
N THR A 191 12.16 4.17 -0.68
CA THR A 191 10.93 4.47 0.06
C THR A 191 9.91 3.34 0.04
N LEU A 192 9.87 2.52 -1.01
CA LEU A 192 9.00 1.34 -1.10
C LEU A 192 9.53 0.15 -0.29
N SER A 193 10.85 0.07 -0.05
CA SER A 193 11.51 -1.09 0.56
C SER A 193 10.87 -1.61 1.85
N ILE A 194 10.47 -0.71 2.76
CA ILE A 194 9.87 -1.06 4.07
C ILE A 194 8.50 -1.70 3.95
N VAL A 195 7.76 -1.36 2.89
CA VAL A 195 6.39 -1.83 2.63
C VAL A 195 6.34 -2.83 1.47
N SER A 196 7.51 -3.33 1.05
CA SER A 196 7.65 -4.22 -0.11
C SER A 196 7.33 -5.68 0.19
N ASN A 197 7.21 -6.07 1.46
CA ASN A 197 7.16 -7.45 1.92
C ASN A 197 8.42 -8.31 1.59
N ILE A 198 9.45 -7.75 0.94
CA ILE A 198 10.68 -8.49 0.58
C ILE A 198 11.51 -8.80 1.84
N VAL A 199 11.73 -7.81 2.70
CA VAL A 199 12.62 -7.92 3.86
C VAL A 199 11.90 -8.57 5.04
N PHE A 200 10.66 -8.13 5.29
CA PHE A 200 9.79 -8.67 6.33
C PHE A 200 8.33 -8.52 5.90
N PRO A 201 7.45 -9.47 6.26
CA PRO A 201 6.01 -9.31 6.07
C PRO A 201 5.47 -8.13 6.88
N ILE A 202 4.58 -7.33 6.28
CA ILE A 202 3.94 -6.17 6.94
C ILE A 202 2.49 -6.45 7.35
N GLY A 203 2.04 -7.71 7.26
CA GLY A 203 0.69 -8.15 7.61
C GLY A 203 -0.38 -7.90 6.55
N THR A 204 -0.04 -7.30 5.41
CA THR A 204 -0.94 -7.14 4.26
C THR A 204 -0.20 -7.25 2.93
N ASN A 205 -0.88 -7.74 1.89
CA ASN A 205 -0.30 -7.88 0.55
C ASN A 205 -0.02 -6.50 -0.04
N MET A 206 -1.03 -5.65 -0.06
CA MET A 206 -1.02 -4.43 -0.85
C MET A 206 -1.91 -3.35 -0.22
N ALA A 207 -1.49 -2.08 -0.33
CA ALA A 207 -2.37 -0.95 -0.09
C ALA A 207 -1.87 0.29 -0.85
N GLU A 208 -2.79 1.07 -1.42
CA GLU A 208 -2.47 2.29 -2.16
C GLU A 208 -1.70 3.31 -1.31
N ARG A 209 -1.99 3.39 -0.01
CA ARG A 209 -1.30 4.28 0.94
C ARG A 209 0.22 4.04 1.02
N PHE A 210 0.69 2.85 0.64
CA PHE A 210 2.12 2.54 0.62
C PHE A 210 2.86 3.25 -0.52
N LEU A 211 2.15 3.65 -1.58
CA LEU A 211 2.69 4.46 -2.66
C LEU A 211 2.79 5.96 -2.33
N TYR A 212 2.34 6.42 -1.16
CA TYR A 212 2.34 7.84 -0.83
C TYR A 212 3.74 8.48 -0.98
N MET A 213 4.78 7.93 -0.33
CA MET A 213 6.15 8.44 -0.51
C MET A 213 6.73 8.07 -1.89
N PRO A 214 6.68 6.80 -2.34
CA PRO A 214 7.22 6.42 -3.65
C PRO A 214 6.67 7.19 -4.84
N SER A 215 5.40 7.64 -4.80
CA SER A 215 4.77 8.41 -5.88
C SER A 215 5.46 9.75 -6.17
N LEU A 216 6.18 10.32 -5.20
CA LEU A 216 6.99 11.52 -5.43
C LEU A 216 8.09 11.25 -6.46
N ALA A 217 8.70 10.06 -6.45
CA ALA A 217 9.68 9.68 -7.46
C ALA A 217 9.07 9.59 -8.85
N TYR A 218 7.83 9.10 -8.97
CA TYR A 218 7.12 9.08 -10.23
C TYR A 218 6.91 10.51 -10.77
N GLY A 219 6.41 11.44 -9.94
CA GLY A 219 6.26 12.85 -10.33
C GLY A 219 7.58 13.51 -10.75
N MET A 220 8.66 13.27 -9.99
CA MET A 220 10.01 13.73 -10.34
C MET A 220 10.49 13.15 -11.68
N ALA A 221 10.27 11.85 -11.91
CA ALA A 221 10.69 11.17 -13.13
C ALA A 221 9.94 11.73 -14.34
N VAL A 222 8.62 11.90 -14.26
CA VAL A 222 7.82 12.52 -15.33
C VAL A 222 8.35 13.92 -15.64
N GLY A 223 8.58 14.77 -14.63
CA GLY A 223 9.13 16.11 -14.84
C GLY A 223 10.50 16.11 -15.54
N ILE A 224 11.43 15.26 -15.08
CA ILE A 224 12.78 15.15 -15.63
C ILE A 224 12.75 14.62 -17.07
N LEU A 225 12.02 13.55 -17.33
CA LEU A 225 11.94 12.93 -18.66
C LEU A 225 11.27 13.87 -19.66
N SER A 226 10.21 14.55 -19.25
CA SER A 226 9.50 15.49 -20.12
C SER A 226 10.38 16.69 -20.48
N HIS A 227 11.14 17.23 -19.52
CA HIS A 227 12.13 18.27 -19.78
C HIS A 227 13.25 17.81 -20.75
N GLN A 228 13.75 16.58 -20.56
CA GLN A 228 14.78 16.01 -21.45
C GLN A 228 14.28 15.78 -22.88
N LEU A 229 13.02 15.37 -23.04
CA LEU A 229 12.40 15.16 -24.35
C LEU A 229 12.30 16.47 -25.14
N ILE A 230 11.89 17.56 -24.50
CA ILE A 230 11.82 18.89 -25.14
C ILE A 230 13.20 19.32 -25.63
N ARG A 231 14.22 19.23 -24.78
CA ARG A 231 15.58 19.65 -25.15
C ARG A 231 16.21 18.81 -26.26
N ARG A 232 15.83 17.53 -26.41
CA ARG A 232 16.35 16.66 -27.48
C ARG A 232 15.66 16.91 -28.82
N LYS A 233 14.35 17.17 -28.82
CA LYS A 233 13.55 17.31 -30.06
C LYS A 233 13.47 18.74 -30.59
N ALA A 234 13.76 19.75 -29.78
CA ALA A 234 13.71 21.14 -30.23
C ALA A 234 14.90 21.45 -31.18
N PRO A 235 14.64 21.89 -32.43
CA PRO A 235 15.62 22.68 -33.17
C PRO A 235 16.01 23.87 -32.31
N LYS A 236 17.31 24.22 -32.26
CA LYS A 236 17.79 25.35 -31.44
C LYS A 236 17.07 26.63 -31.86
N GLY A 237 16.11 27.08 -31.05
CA GLY A 237 15.29 28.25 -31.32
C GLY A 237 14.23 28.45 -30.23
N PRO A 238 14.14 29.64 -29.60
CA PRO A 238 13.28 29.87 -28.43
C PRO A 238 11.79 29.63 -28.72
N PHE A 239 11.35 29.84 -29.97
CA PHE A 239 9.96 29.64 -30.37
C PHE A 239 9.52 28.17 -30.40
N VAL A 240 10.38 27.27 -30.91
CA VAL A 240 10.04 25.84 -31.01
C VAL A 240 10.09 25.16 -29.63
N GLU A 241 11.05 25.54 -28.80
CA GLU A 241 11.11 25.11 -27.39
C GLU A 241 9.85 25.51 -26.62
N ALA A 242 9.40 26.77 -26.78
CA ALA A 242 8.16 27.25 -26.15
C ALA A 242 6.91 26.50 -26.65
N SER A 243 6.86 26.15 -27.95
CA SER A 243 5.74 25.38 -28.52
C SER A 243 5.68 23.94 -27.99
N LEU A 244 6.82 23.24 -27.94
CA LEU A 244 6.92 21.89 -27.39
C LEU A 244 6.62 21.87 -25.89
N PHE A 245 7.10 22.86 -25.15
CA PHE A 245 6.79 23.01 -23.73
C PHE A 245 5.29 23.22 -23.48
N ARG A 246 4.62 24.07 -24.27
CA ARG A 246 3.16 24.24 -24.19
C ARG A 246 2.41 22.95 -24.48
N SER A 247 2.81 22.22 -25.52
CA SER A 247 2.18 20.93 -25.89
C SER A 247 2.33 19.89 -24.77
N MET A 248 3.51 19.83 -24.14
CA MET A 248 3.75 18.98 -22.97
C MET A 248 2.88 19.39 -21.78
N LEU A 249 2.78 20.69 -21.47
CA LEU A 249 1.92 21.16 -20.39
C LEU A 249 0.46 20.80 -20.64
N ILE A 250 -0.03 20.95 -21.87
CA ILE A 250 -1.38 20.52 -22.26
C ILE A 250 -1.55 19.02 -22.01
N GLY A 251 -0.59 18.18 -22.46
CA GLY A 251 -0.63 16.74 -22.22
C GLY A 251 -0.67 16.38 -20.74
N LEU A 252 0.17 16.99 -19.92
CA LEU A 252 0.18 16.80 -18.46
C LEU A 252 -1.11 17.30 -17.81
N SER A 253 -1.67 18.42 -18.27
CA SER A 253 -2.95 18.93 -17.81
C SER A 253 -4.12 18.01 -18.17
N LEU A 254 -4.09 17.37 -19.35
CA LEU A 254 -5.09 16.36 -19.73
C LEU A 254 -4.99 15.12 -18.84
N VAL A 255 -3.79 14.61 -18.57
CA VAL A 255 -3.60 13.49 -17.63
C VAL A 255 -4.08 13.87 -16.23
N ALA A 256 -3.72 15.07 -15.76
CA ALA A 256 -4.19 15.58 -14.47
C ALA A 256 -5.73 15.69 -14.43
N LEU A 257 -6.36 16.18 -15.49
CA LEU A 257 -7.82 16.27 -15.60
C LEU A 257 -8.47 14.88 -15.55
N LEU A 258 -7.91 13.89 -16.27
CA LEU A 258 -8.39 12.51 -16.24
C LEU A 258 -8.29 11.92 -14.83
N TYR A 259 -7.15 12.12 -14.15
CA TYR A 259 -6.98 11.62 -12.78
C TYR A 259 -7.87 12.35 -11.78
N SER A 260 -8.08 13.66 -11.95
CA SER A 260 -9.06 14.41 -11.16
C SER A 260 -10.48 13.89 -11.38
N ALA A 261 -10.86 13.58 -12.62
CA ALA A 261 -12.17 12.99 -12.92
C ALA A 261 -12.32 11.60 -12.27
N LEU A 262 -11.30 10.73 -12.34
CA LEU A 262 -11.29 9.44 -11.64
C LEU A 262 -11.45 9.63 -10.12
N THR A 263 -10.74 10.58 -9.52
CA THR A 263 -10.88 10.87 -8.08
C THR A 263 -12.27 11.38 -7.72
N VAL A 264 -12.82 12.33 -8.49
CA VAL A 264 -14.15 12.90 -8.20
C VAL A 264 -15.25 11.85 -8.39
N THR A 265 -15.17 11.02 -9.43
CA THR A 265 -16.13 9.92 -9.63
C THR A 265 -16.05 8.90 -8.51
N ARG A 266 -14.83 8.54 -8.08
CA ARG A 266 -14.61 7.64 -6.96
C ARG A 266 -15.15 8.15 -5.62
N ASN A 267 -15.16 9.47 -5.39
CA ASN A 267 -15.69 10.06 -4.16
C ASN A 267 -17.19 9.74 -3.94
N PHE A 268 -17.96 9.48 -4.99
CA PHE A 268 -19.38 9.11 -4.84
C PHE A 268 -19.56 7.75 -4.20
N ASP A 269 -18.60 6.84 -4.35
CA ASP A 269 -18.64 5.52 -3.71
C ASP A 269 -18.47 5.62 -2.18
N TRP A 270 -17.78 6.67 -1.70
CA TRP A 270 -17.52 6.91 -0.27
C TRP A 270 -18.70 7.53 0.49
N LYS A 271 -19.88 7.63 -0.14
CA LYS A 271 -21.07 8.20 0.49
C LYS A 271 -21.56 7.36 1.67
N ASP A 272 -21.55 6.04 1.54
CA ASP A 272 -22.00 5.10 2.56
C ASP A 272 -21.32 3.72 2.37
N ASN A 273 -21.29 2.93 3.44
CA ASN A 273 -20.64 1.61 3.45
C ASN A 273 -21.24 0.65 2.41
N TYR A 274 -22.58 0.64 2.26
CA TYR A 274 -23.26 -0.19 1.28
C TYR A 274 -22.73 0.07 -0.13
N THR A 275 -22.70 1.34 -0.56
CA THR A 275 -22.22 1.74 -1.88
C THR A 275 -20.74 1.42 -2.04
N LEU A 276 -19.91 1.77 -1.06
CA LEU A 276 -18.47 1.52 -1.10
C LEU A 276 -18.15 0.03 -1.24
N PHE A 277 -18.77 -0.82 -0.42
CA PHE A 277 -18.45 -2.24 -0.39
C PHE A 277 -19.01 -2.99 -1.59
N THR A 278 -20.23 -2.67 -2.03
CA THR A 278 -20.84 -3.33 -3.20
C THR A 278 -20.18 -2.91 -4.52
N THR A 279 -19.67 -1.68 -4.63
CA THR A 279 -18.84 -1.29 -5.78
C THR A 279 -17.49 -2.00 -5.77
N ASP A 280 -16.85 -2.10 -4.60
CA ASP A 280 -15.48 -2.58 -4.51
C ASP A 280 -15.35 -4.10 -4.58
N VAL A 281 -16.39 -4.85 -4.21
CA VAL A 281 -16.38 -6.32 -4.28
C VAL A 281 -16.28 -6.81 -5.72
N ALA A 282 -16.75 -6.02 -6.70
CA ALA A 282 -16.58 -6.31 -8.12
C ALA A 282 -15.12 -6.19 -8.60
N VAL A 283 -14.28 -5.47 -7.86
CA VAL A 283 -12.84 -5.33 -8.14
C VAL A 283 -12.02 -6.33 -7.31
N SER A 284 -12.45 -6.57 -6.08
CA SER A 284 -11.75 -7.38 -5.08
C SER A 284 -12.60 -8.59 -4.69
N GLU A 285 -13.00 -9.37 -5.70
CA GLU A 285 -13.92 -10.51 -5.52
C GLU A 285 -13.37 -11.56 -4.56
N ASN A 286 -12.04 -11.75 -4.52
CA ASN A 286 -11.40 -12.70 -3.65
C ASN A 286 -11.09 -12.13 -2.25
N SER A 287 -11.63 -10.98 -1.85
CA SER A 287 -11.46 -10.45 -0.50
C SER A 287 -12.46 -11.03 0.50
N ALA A 288 -12.02 -11.95 1.36
CA ALA A 288 -12.88 -12.50 2.43
C ALA A 288 -13.49 -11.40 3.31
N LYS A 289 -12.70 -10.37 3.64
CA LYS A 289 -13.16 -9.25 4.47
C LYS A 289 -14.22 -8.43 3.75
N LEU A 290 -14.03 -8.13 2.47
CA LEU A 290 -14.99 -7.37 1.69
C LEU A 290 -16.27 -8.16 1.43
N GLN A 291 -16.15 -9.44 1.10
CA GLN A 291 -17.28 -10.36 0.98
C GLN A 291 -18.12 -10.39 2.27
N ASN A 292 -17.47 -10.50 3.43
CA ASN A 292 -18.12 -10.38 4.75
C ASN A 292 -18.80 -9.02 4.95
N SER A 293 -18.12 -7.92 4.62
CA SER A 293 -18.67 -6.57 4.78
C SER A 293 -19.89 -6.34 3.89
N VAL A 294 -19.88 -6.82 2.65
CA VAL A 294 -21.04 -6.76 1.74
C VAL A 294 -22.20 -7.57 2.31
N ALA A 295 -21.96 -8.78 2.82
CA ALA A 295 -23.01 -9.57 3.47
C ALA A 295 -23.67 -8.81 4.64
N GLY A 296 -22.88 -8.16 5.48
CA GLY A 296 -23.40 -7.34 6.58
C GLY A 296 -24.27 -6.17 6.12
N GLU A 297 -23.80 -5.39 5.14
CA GLU A 297 -24.56 -4.26 4.60
C GLU A 297 -25.82 -4.69 3.85
N LEU A 298 -25.80 -5.84 3.17
CA LEU A 298 -26.99 -6.42 2.52
C LEU A 298 -28.05 -6.82 3.54
N ILE A 299 -27.66 -7.41 4.68
CA ILE A 299 -28.58 -7.72 5.79
C ILE A 299 -29.17 -6.43 6.37
N GLY A 300 -28.35 -5.42 6.63
CA GLY A 300 -28.84 -4.12 7.11
C GLY A 300 -29.82 -3.46 6.13
N LYS A 301 -29.56 -3.57 4.83
CA LYS A 301 -30.48 -3.09 3.78
C LYS A 301 -31.76 -3.91 3.69
N ALA A 302 -31.67 -5.23 3.89
CA ALA A 302 -32.83 -6.11 3.91
C ALA A 302 -33.77 -5.77 5.08
N ASP A 303 -33.22 -5.42 6.25
CA ASP A 303 -34.00 -4.99 7.41
C ASP A 303 -34.78 -3.69 7.14
N ALA A 304 -34.18 -2.75 6.40
CA ALA A 304 -34.84 -1.52 5.98
C ALA A 304 -35.84 -1.68 4.81
N THR A 305 -35.91 -2.87 4.18
CA THR A 305 -36.70 -3.10 2.96
C THR A 305 -38.09 -3.67 3.28
N LYS A 306 -39.15 -2.96 2.86
CA LYS A 306 -40.55 -3.36 3.10
C LYS A 306 -41.05 -4.45 2.15
N ASP A 307 -40.56 -4.47 0.91
CA ASP A 307 -40.98 -5.48 -0.07
C ASP A 307 -40.38 -6.84 0.27
N LEU A 308 -41.23 -7.82 0.54
CA LEU A 308 -40.80 -9.15 1.03
C LEU A 308 -39.94 -9.90 0.01
N LYS A 309 -40.21 -9.73 -1.29
CA LYS A 309 -39.46 -10.39 -2.35
C LYS A 309 -38.06 -9.81 -2.45
N GLN A 310 -37.95 -8.49 -2.47
CA GLN A 310 -36.67 -7.79 -2.48
C GLN A 310 -35.87 -8.06 -1.20
N ARG A 311 -36.52 -8.06 -0.03
CA ARG A 311 -35.91 -8.41 1.25
C ARG A 311 -35.31 -9.82 1.21
N SER A 312 -36.10 -10.80 0.76
CA SER A 312 -35.63 -12.20 0.64
C SER A 312 -34.45 -12.31 -0.32
N GLN A 313 -34.48 -11.58 -1.44
CA GLN A 313 -33.39 -11.56 -2.41
C GLN A 313 -32.09 -11.00 -1.80
N LEU A 314 -32.17 -9.89 -1.07
CA LEU A 314 -31.00 -9.29 -0.39
C LEU A 314 -30.40 -10.24 0.65
N LEU A 315 -31.23 -10.97 1.40
CA LEU A 315 -30.78 -11.94 2.39
C LEU A 315 -30.09 -13.15 1.74
N LEU A 316 -30.65 -13.66 0.63
CA LEU A 316 -30.01 -14.73 -0.13
C LEU A 316 -28.67 -14.28 -0.73
N GLU A 317 -28.61 -13.05 -1.26
CA GLU A 317 -27.36 -12.47 -1.77
C GLU A 317 -26.32 -12.32 -0.65
N ALA A 318 -26.73 -11.87 0.54
CA ALA A 318 -25.86 -11.78 1.71
C ALA A 318 -25.27 -13.15 2.11
N ILE A 319 -26.08 -14.20 2.08
CA ILE A 319 -25.63 -15.57 2.37
C ILE A 319 -24.57 -16.02 1.35
N GLU A 320 -24.76 -15.72 0.06
CA GLU A 320 -23.79 -16.07 -0.98
C GLU A 320 -22.46 -15.31 -0.81
N HIS A 321 -22.50 -14.03 -0.45
CA HIS A 321 -21.29 -13.27 -0.09
C HIS A 321 -20.59 -13.84 1.15
N ALA A 322 -21.34 -14.22 2.19
CA ALA A 322 -20.78 -14.85 3.39
C ALA A 322 -20.15 -16.22 3.08
N LYS A 323 -20.77 -17.04 2.22
CA LYS A 323 -20.20 -18.31 1.75
C LYS A 323 -18.88 -18.10 0.99
N LYS A 324 -18.83 -17.13 0.07
CA LYS A 324 -17.58 -16.77 -0.62
C LYS A 324 -16.48 -16.35 0.36
N ALA A 325 -16.82 -15.59 1.40
CA ALA A 325 -15.86 -15.24 2.44
C ALA A 325 -15.29 -16.48 3.14
N LEU A 326 -16.11 -17.51 3.38
CA LEU A 326 -15.71 -18.79 3.98
C LEU A 326 -14.92 -19.70 3.04
N GLU A 327 -15.20 -19.67 1.73
CA GLU A 327 -14.37 -20.35 0.73
C GLU A 327 -12.93 -19.81 0.74
N ILE A 328 -12.78 -18.50 0.95
CA ILE A 328 -11.48 -17.82 1.02
C ILE A 328 -10.83 -18.01 2.40
N HIS A 329 -11.61 -17.96 3.47
CA HIS A 329 -11.17 -18.07 4.86
C HIS A 329 -12.14 -18.95 5.69
N PRO A 330 -11.90 -20.27 5.77
CA PRO A 330 -12.82 -21.20 6.44
C PRO A 330 -13.03 -20.95 7.95
N TYR A 331 -11.99 -20.42 8.62
CA TYR A 331 -12.04 -20.06 10.05
C TYR A 331 -12.50 -18.62 10.32
N TYR A 332 -13.09 -17.94 9.34
CA TYR A 332 -13.61 -16.60 9.56
C TYR A 332 -14.95 -16.70 10.29
N LYS A 333 -14.97 -16.41 11.61
CA LYS A 333 -16.19 -16.57 12.43
C LYS A 333 -17.34 -15.63 12.04
N ASN A 334 -17.05 -14.41 11.57
CA ASN A 334 -18.06 -13.38 11.29
C ASN A 334 -19.04 -13.78 10.16
N PRO A 335 -18.59 -14.35 9.03
CA PRO A 335 -19.52 -14.87 8.01
C PRO A 335 -20.56 -15.86 8.53
N TYR A 336 -20.20 -16.75 9.48
CA TYR A 336 -21.17 -17.68 10.08
C TYR A 336 -22.23 -16.94 10.90
N LEU A 337 -21.85 -15.91 11.67
CA LEU A 337 -22.80 -15.04 12.38
C LEU A 337 -23.76 -14.36 11.39
N LEU A 338 -23.23 -13.81 10.29
CA LEU A 338 -24.02 -13.13 9.27
C LEU A 338 -24.98 -14.10 8.56
N MET A 339 -24.53 -15.31 8.21
CA MET A 339 -25.40 -16.36 7.67
C MET A 339 -26.52 -16.70 8.65
N GLY A 340 -26.19 -16.87 9.94
CA GLY A 340 -27.19 -17.12 10.98
C GLY A 340 -28.26 -16.02 11.03
N ASN A 341 -27.83 -14.75 11.05
CA ASN A 341 -28.74 -13.60 11.06
C ASN A 341 -29.62 -13.57 9.81
N ALA A 342 -29.05 -13.83 8.63
CA ALA A 342 -29.79 -13.86 7.38
C ALA A 342 -30.82 -14.99 7.36
N TYR A 343 -30.48 -16.18 7.86
CA TYR A 343 -31.40 -17.31 7.97
C TYR A 343 -32.54 -17.04 8.98
N VAL A 344 -32.27 -16.35 10.10
CA VAL A 344 -33.32 -15.91 11.03
C VAL A 344 -34.34 -15.02 10.31
N TYR A 345 -33.87 -14.05 9.52
CA TYR A 345 -34.76 -13.19 8.74
C TYR A 345 -35.54 -13.93 7.63
N LEU A 346 -35.02 -15.05 7.16
CA LEU A 346 -35.69 -15.95 6.21
C LEU A 346 -36.54 -17.03 6.90
N GLU A 347 -36.66 -17.00 8.23
CA GLU A 347 -37.38 -18.00 9.05
C GLU A 347 -36.81 -19.44 8.91
N GLN A 348 -35.53 -19.56 8.53
CA GLN A 348 -34.80 -20.81 8.36
C GLN A 348 -33.99 -21.12 9.62
N TYR A 349 -34.70 -21.38 10.72
CA TYR A 349 -34.09 -21.46 12.06
C TYR A 349 -33.08 -22.60 12.22
N ASP A 350 -33.26 -23.73 11.57
CA ASP A 350 -32.31 -24.86 11.63
C ASP A 350 -30.94 -24.46 11.07
N GLN A 351 -30.92 -23.85 9.88
CA GLN A 351 -29.69 -23.34 9.27
C GLN A 351 -29.08 -22.19 10.08
N ALA A 352 -29.92 -21.36 10.73
CA ALA A 352 -29.43 -20.30 11.60
C ALA A 352 -28.67 -20.86 12.81
N ILE A 353 -29.27 -21.82 13.51
CA ILE A 353 -28.68 -22.49 14.67
C ILE A 353 -27.37 -23.21 14.28
N GLU A 354 -27.35 -23.90 13.13
CA GLU A 354 -26.12 -24.54 12.62
C GLU A 354 -25.00 -23.52 12.38
N SER A 355 -25.34 -22.37 11.78
CA SER A 355 -24.39 -21.29 11.50
C SER A 355 -23.82 -20.71 12.80
N TYR A 356 -24.67 -20.38 13.78
CA TYR A 356 -24.21 -19.89 15.09
C TYR A 356 -23.38 -20.93 15.85
N ASN A 357 -23.79 -22.20 15.84
CA ASN A 357 -23.01 -23.27 16.46
C ASN A 357 -21.62 -23.40 15.83
N THR A 358 -21.51 -23.20 14.52
CA THR A 358 -20.21 -23.23 13.83
C THR A 358 -19.36 -22.02 14.20
N ALA A 359 -19.95 -20.83 14.29
CA ALA A 359 -19.25 -19.65 14.80
C ALA A 359 -18.72 -19.87 16.24
N LEU A 360 -19.52 -20.49 17.10
CA LEU A 360 -19.17 -20.81 18.49
C LEU A 360 -18.15 -21.95 18.62
N LYS A 361 -18.04 -22.84 17.63
CA LYS A 361 -16.95 -23.84 17.57
C LYS A 361 -15.60 -23.18 17.26
N LEU A 362 -15.60 -22.09 16.49
CA LEU A 362 -14.39 -21.31 16.18
C LEU A 362 -14.01 -20.38 17.33
N ASP A 363 -15.01 -19.81 18.01
CA ASP A 363 -14.82 -18.96 19.18
C ASP A 363 -15.99 -19.13 20.15
N SER A 364 -15.74 -19.88 21.23
CA SER A 364 -16.76 -20.18 22.25
C SER A 364 -17.23 -18.95 23.03
N GLU A 365 -16.50 -17.85 22.99
CA GLU A 365 -16.81 -16.60 23.68
C GLU A 365 -17.42 -15.54 22.74
N PHE A 366 -17.81 -15.93 21.53
CA PHE A 366 -18.37 -15.00 20.55
C PHE A 366 -19.77 -14.51 20.96
N ALA A 367 -19.81 -13.43 21.74
CA ALA A 367 -21.00 -12.91 22.40
C ALA A 367 -22.21 -12.74 21.47
N ASP A 368 -22.00 -12.18 20.27
CA ASP A 368 -23.07 -11.98 19.29
C ASP A 368 -23.70 -13.31 18.84
N ALA A 369 -22.89 -14.36 18.65
CA ALA A 369 -23.38 -15.68 18.26
C ALA A 369 -24.09 -16.39 19.43
N ILE A 370 -23.64 -16.17 20.67
CA ILE A 370 -24.33 -16.67 21.87
C ILE A 370 -25.72 -16.04 21.97
N ASN A 371 -25.78 -14.72 21.88
CA ASN A 371 -27.02 -13.95 22.03
C ASN A 371 -28.02 -14.24 20.92
N ASN A 372 -27.58 -14.35 19.66
CA ASN A 372 -28.50 -14.55 18.53
C ASN A 372 -28.99 -16.01 18.41
N ARG A 373 -28.27 -16.96 19.00
CA ARG A 373 -28.68 -18.38 19.04
C ARG A 373 -29.73 -18.66 20.12
N ALA A 374 -29.66 -17.94 21.25
CA ALA A 374 -30.55 -18.11 22.40
C ALA A 374 -31.98 -17.66 22.06
#